data_AF-A0AAW5Z0F6-F1
#
_entry.id   AF-A0AAW5Z0F6-F1
#
_cell.length_a   1.000
_cell.length_b   1.000
_cell.length_c   1.000
_cell.angle_alpha   90.00
_cell.angle_beta   90.00
_cell.angle_gamma   90.00
#
_symmetry.space_group_name_H-M   'P 1'
#
loop_
_entity.id
_entity.type
_entity.pdbx_description
1 polymer ?
#
loop_
_entity_poly.entity_id
_entity_poly.type
_entity_poly.pdbx_seq_one_letter_code
_entity_poly.pdbx_strand_id
1 'polypeptide(L)'
;RGSVWLNSNNSCAGTSNCEYRVNSLLLNDGDVYLSAQTAAPATTNGIYNTLTTSELSGSGNFYLHTNVAGSRGDQLVVNNNATGNFKIFVQDTGVSPQSDDAMTLVKTGGGDTSFTLGNTGGFVDLGTYEYVLKSDGNSNWNLTNDVKPNPDPNPNPKPDPKPDPKPDPKPDPTPAPTPTPVPEKRITPSTAAVLNMAATLPLVFDAELNSIRERLNIMKASPHNNNVWGTTYNTRNNVTTDAGAGFEQTLTGMTVGIDSRNDIPEGIATLGAFMGYSHSHIGFDRGGHGSVGSYSLG
;
A
#
# COMPACT_ATOMS: atom_id res chain seq x y z
N ARG A 1 -16.00 11.69 -26.54
CA ARG A 1 -15.07 11.82 -25.40
C ARG A 1 -14.02 12.82 -25.78
N GLY A 2 -14.02 13.97 -25.12
CA GLY A 2 -13.05 15.04 -25.35
C GLY A 2 -12.18 15.20 -24.11
N SER A 3 -10.99 15.75 -24.29
CA SER A 3 -10.04 15.97 -23.21
C SER A 3 -9.65 17.44 -23.17
N VAL A 4 -9.53 18.00 -21.96
CA VAL A 4 -9.12 19.38 -21.72
C VAL A 4 -7.93 19.36 -20.77
N TRP A 5 -6.85 20.02 -21.18
CA TRP A 5 -5.67 20.22 -20.35
C TRP A 5 -5.64 21.67 -19.87
N LEU A 6 -5.86 21.84 -18.57
CA LEU A 6 -5.59 23.10 -17.91
C LEU A 6 -4.06 23.29 -17.87
N ASN A 7 -3.62 24.53 -18.07
CA ASN A 7 -2.22 24.91 -18.19
C ASN A 7 -1.43 24.31 -19.38
N SER A 8 -2.09 23.83 -20.45
CA SER A 8 -1.42 23.21 -21.62
C SER A 8 -0.31 24.06 -22.26
N ASN A 9 -0.42 25.39 -22.19
CA ASN A 9 0.57 26.32 -22.76
C ASN A 9 1.61 26.82 -21.74
N ASN A 10 1.65 26.25 -20.54
CA ASN A 10 2.44 26.78 -19.44
C ASN A 10 2.15 28.28 -19.21
N SER A 11 0.90 28.74 -19.43
CA SER A 11 0.52 30.14 -19.23
C SER A 11 0.69 30.58 -17.76
N CYS A 12 0.81 29.59 -16.88
CA CYS A 12 1.22 29.70 -15.49
C CYS A 12 2.73 29.46 -15.29
N ALA A 13 3.59 29.83 -16.25
CA ALA A 13 5.06 29.62 -16.22
C ALA A 13 5.82 30.46 -15.17
N GLY A 14 5.27 30.61 -13.97
CA GLY A 14 5.92 31.17 -12.79
C GLY A 14 5.98 30.16 -11.64
N THR A 15 6.46 30.60 -10.47
CA THR A 15 6.55 29.80 -9.23
C THR A 15 5.21 29.69 -8.47
N SER A 16 4.09 30.09 -9.07
CA SER A 16 2.80 30.28 -8.37
C SER A 16 1.70 29.34 -8.86
N ASN A 17 0.93 28.83 -7.91
CA ASN A 17 -0.31 28.09 -8.14
C ASN A 17 -1.29 28.86 -9.03
N CYS A 18 -2.03 28.16 -9.90
CA CYS A 18 -3.01 28.77 -10.79
C CYS A 18 -4.46 28.45 -10.42
N GLU A 19 -5.34 29.44 -10.61
CA GLU A 19 -6.78 29.29 -10.44
C GLU A 19 -7.49 29.43 -11.80
N TYR A 20 -8.27 28.43 -12.17
CA TYR A 20 -9.12 28.42 -13.36
C TYR A 20 -10.57 28.57 -12.93
N ARG A 21 -11.30 29.50 -13.56
CA ARG A 21 -12.71 29.75 -13.23
C ARG A 21 -13.58 29.55 -14.46
N VAL A 22 -14.58 28.68 -14.35
CA VAL A 22 -15.60 28.45 -15.40
C VAL A 22 -16.98 28.51 -14.77
N ASN A 23 -17.96 29.14 -15.42
CA ASN A 23 -19.26 29.32 -14.79
C ASN A 23 -19.99 28.00 -14.57
N SER A 24 -20.23 27.23 -15.63
CA SER A 24 -20.75 25.86 -15.53
C SER A 24 -19.88 24.90 -16.33
N LEU A 25 -19.74 23.68 -15.82
CA LEU A 25 -19.01 22.60 -16.46
C LEU A 25 -19.94 21.40 -16.64
N LEU A 26 -20.22 21.06 -17.89
CA LEU A 26 -20.92 19.85 -18.28
C LEU A 26 -19.92 18.88 -18.90
N LEU A 27 -19.78 17.69 -18.33
CA LEU A 27 -18.97 16.62 -18.88
C LEU A 27 -19.85 15.48 -19.38
N ASN A 28 -19.49 14.91 -20.53
CA ASN A 28 -20.13 13.72 -21.10
C ASN A 28 -19.04 12.69 -21.40
N ASP A 29 -18.60 11.99 -20.35
CA ASP A 29 -17.43 11.12 -20.29
C ASP A 29 -16.14 11.81 -20.79
N GLY A 30 -15.97 13.08 -20.43
CA GLY A 30 -14.78 13.86 -20.77
C GLY A 30 -13.66 13.74 -19.72
N ASP A 31 -12.44 14.05 -20.14
CA ASP A 31 -11.26 14.07 -19.28
C ASP A 31 -10.80 15.51 -19.03
N VAL A 32 -10.55 15.86 -17.78
CA VAL A 32 -10.03 17.17 -17.39
C VAL A 32 -8.73 16.98 -16.63
N TYR A 33 -7.63 17.47 -17.19
CA TYR A 33 -6.32 17.43 -16.56
C TYR A 33 -6.04 18.79 -15.93
N LEU A 34 -5.87 18.83 -14.60
CA LEU A 34 -5.64 20.09 -13.88
C LEU A 34 -4.20 20.58 -14.04
N SER A 35 -3.27 19.72 -14.46
CA SER A 35 -1.91 20.09 -14.81
C SER A 35 -1.53 19.52 -16.18
N ALA A 36 -0.65 20.23 -16.89
CA ALA A 36 -0.20 19.86 -18.24
C ALA A 36 0.85 18.73 -18.25
N GLN A 37 1.27 18.24 -17.09
CA GLN A 37 2.34 17.26 -17.02
C GLN A 37 1.80 15.87 -17.36
N THR A 38 2.14 15.39 -18.56
CA THR A 38 1.94 14.00 -18.96
C THR A 38 2.95 13.11 -18.24
N ALA A 39 2.46 12.30 -17.29
CA ALA A 39 3.00 10.97 -16.97
C ALA A 39 4.53 10.82 -16.72
N ALA A 40 5.18 11.77 -16.03
CA ALA A 40 6.56 11.58 -15.51
C ALA A 40 6.58 11.69 -13.98
N PRO A 41 7.45 10.96 -13.25
CA PRO A 41 7.62 11.14 -11.81
C PRO A 41 8.05 12.59 -11.53
N ALA A 42 7.39 13.18 -10.54
CA ALA A 42 7.31 14.61 -10.34
C ALA A 42 8.66 15.33 -10.18
N THR A 43 8.87 16.34 -11.01
CA THR A 43 9.03 17.68 -10.46
C THR A 43 7.96 18.56 -11.11
N THR A 44 6.71 18.46 -10.65
CA THR A 44 5.91 19.69 -10.66
C THR A 44 6.80 20.72 -9.95
N ASN A 45 6.97 21.92 -10.46
CA ASN A 45 7.82 22.96 -9.84
C ASN A 45 7.22 23.45 -8.50
N GLY A 46 6.57 22.57 -7.73
CA GLY A 46 5.68 22.87 -6.63
C GLY A 46 4.45 23.64 -7.09
N ILE A 47 3.96 23.45 -8.32
CA ILE A 47 2.76 24.16 -8.81
C ILE A 47 1.57 23.22 -8.71
N TYR A 48 0.51 23.70 -8.06
CA TYR A 48 -0.76 23.00 -7.91
C TYR A 48 -1.90 23.94 -8.27
N ASN A 49 -2.87 23.44 -9.01
CA ASN A 49 -3.90 24.26 -9.65
C ASN A 49 -5.27 24.00 -9.04
N THR A 50 -6.09 25.05 -8.96
CA THR A 50 -7.48 24.97 -8.54
C THR A 50 -8.39 25.22 -9.74
N LEU A 51 -9.27 24.28 -10.05
CA LEU A 51 -10.39 24.50 -10.95
C LEU A 51 -11.63 24.85 -10.13
N THR A 52 -12.13 26.06 -10.27
CA THR A 52 -13.34 26.55 -9.63
C THR A 52 -14.48 26.64 -10.65
N THR A 53 -15.63 26.08 -10.32
CA THR A 53 -16.86 26.24 -11.10
C THR A 53 -18.07 26.57 -10.23
N SER A 54 -19.10 27.22 -10.80
CA SER A 54 -20.35 27.43 -10.07
C SER A 54 -21.18 26.14 -10.05
N GLU A 55 -21.27 25.44 -11.19
CA GLU A 55 -22.07 24.23 -11.35
C GLU A 55 -21.31 23.15 -12.12
N LEU A 56 -21.42 21.91 -11.65
CA LEU A 56 -20.85 20.73 -12.31
C LEU A 56 -21.95 19.70 -12.60
N SER A 57 -22.01 19.18 -13.82
CA SER A 57 -23.00 18.18 -14.19
C SER A 57 -22.47 17.10 -15.14
N GLY A 58 -23.07 15.91 -15.09
CA GLY A 58 -22.85 14.82 -16.05
C GLY A 58 -21.90 13.72 -15.54
N SER A 59 -20.96 13.30 -16.39
CA SER A 59 -19.98 12.27 -16.07
C SER A 59 -18.61 12.56 -16.68
N GLY A 60 -17.54 12.19 -15.99
CA GLY A 60 -16.18 12.41 -16.49
C GLY A 60 -15.08 12.11 -15.50
N ASN A 61 -13.86 12.39 -15.91
CA ASN A 61 -12.65 12.11 -15.14
C ASN A 61 -11.88 13.40 -14.89
N PHE A 62 -11.37 13.57 -13.68
CA PHE A 62 -10.42 14.63 -13.33
C PHE A 62 -9.07 14.01 -12.96
N TYR A 63 -7.99 14.56 -13.50
CA TYR A 63 -6.63 14.12 -13.24
C TYR A 63 -5.89 15.19 -12.44
N LEU A 64 -5.52 14.85 -11.21
CA LEU A 64 -4.96 15.73 -10.19
C LEU A 64 -3.54 15.27 -9.84
N HIS A 65 -2.64 16.25 -9.67
CA HIS A 65 -1.31 16.04 -9.12
C HIS A 65 -1.26 16.45 -7.66
N THR A 66 -0.55 15.69 -6.85
CA THR A 66 -0.46 15.91 -5.41
C THR A 66 0.98 15.77 -4.89
N ASN A 67 1.23 16.43 -3.77
CA ASN A 67 2.30 16.16 -2.82
C ASN A 67 1.66 16.13 -1.45
N VAL A 68 1.15 14.96 -1.08
CA VAL A 68 0.45 14.77 0.21
C VAL A 68 1.40 14.97 1.38
N ALA A 69 2.68 14.63 1.24
CA ALA A 69 3.68 14.86 2.28
C ALA A 69 3.90 16.35 2.59
N GLY A 70 3.71 17.22 1.59
CA GLY A 70 3.73 18.66 1.74
C GLY A 70 2.36 19.30 1.98
N SER A 71 1.28 18.52 2.05
CA SER A 71 -0.12 19.00 2.10
C SER A 71 -0.48 19.93 0.94
N ARG A 72 -0.03 19.61 -0.27
CA ARG A 72 -0.29 20.40 -1.48
C ARG A 72 -0.85 19.51 -2.58
N GLY A 73 -1.77 20.03 -3.37
CA GLY A 73 -2.39 19.27 -4.45
C GLY A 73 -3.29 20.13 -5.31
N ASP A 74 -3.52 19.65 -6.52
CA ASP A 74 -4.57 20.18 -7.39
C ASP A 74 -5.93 20.03 -6.70
N GLN A 75 -6.85 20.97 -6.94
CA GLN A 75 -8.18 20.97 -6.31
C GLN A 75 -9.29 21.27 -7.32
N LEU A 76 -10.42 20.61 -7.12
CA LEU A 76 -11.69 20.93 -7.78
C LEU A 76 -12.64 21.57 -6.77
N VAL A 77 -13.14 22.76 -7.07
CA VAL A 77 -14.09 23.49 -6.23
C VAL A 77 -15.35 23.78 -7.03
N VAL A 78 -16.50 23.30 -6.57
CA VAL A 78 -17.83 23.62 -7.11
C VAL A 78 -18.55 24.47 -6.08
N ASN A 79 -18.80 25.75 -6.38
CA ASN A 79 -19.34 26.68 -5.39
C ASN A 79 -20.82 26.42 -5.04
N ASN A 80 -21.61 25.95 -6.02
CA ASN A 80 -23.02 25.61 -5.84
C ASN A 80 -23.21 24.09 -5.98
N ASN A 81 -24.13 23.65 -6.84
CA ASN A 81 -24.48 22.25 -6.99
C ASN A 81 -23.56 21.51 -7.96
N ALA A 82 -23.13 20.31 -7.55
CA ALA A 82 -22.58 19.29 -8.42
C ALA A 82 -23.60 18.14 -8.56
N THR A 83 -23.77 17.61 -9.77
CA THR A 83 -24.66 16.48 -10.04
C THR A 83 -24.02 15.45 -10.98
N GLY A 84 -24.16 14.16 -10.67
CA GLY A 84 -23.67 13.08 -11.52
C GLY A 84 -22.47 12.31 -10.94
N ASN A 85 -21.71 11.63 -11.80
CA ASN A 85 -20.70 10.65 -11.37
C ASN A 85 -19.35 10.93 -12.00
N PHE A 86 -18.34 11.15 -11.16
CA PHE A 86 -17.01 11.50 -11.62
C PHE A 86 -15.94 10.60 -10.99
N LYS A 87 -14.83 10.44 -11.71
CA LYS A 87 -13.63 9.78 -11.19
C LYS A 87 -12.52 10.80 -10.98
N ILE A 88 -11.80 10.65 -9.88
CA ILE A 88 -10.59 11.40 -9.57
C ILE A 88 -9.41 10.46 -9.75
N PHE A 89 -8.50 10.81 -10.66
CA PHE A 89 -7.21 10.15 -10.83
C PHE A 89 -6.15 10.98 -10.13
N VAL A 90 -5.40 10.37 -9.22
CA VAL A 90 -4.35 11.04 -8.45
C VAL A 90 -2.99 10.54 -8.90
N GLN A 91 -2.08 11.47 -9.17
CA GLN A 91 -0.65 11.21 -9.30
C GLN A 91 0.10 11.97 -8.23
N ASP A 92 0.75 11.26 -7.31
CA ASP A 92 1.53 11.87 -6.24
C ASP A 92 3.04 11.80 -6.49
N THR A 93 3.79 12.67 -5.82
CA THR A 93 5.25 12.62 -5.71
C THR A 93 5.84 11.30 -5.22
N GLY A 94 5.08 10.50 -4.46
CA GLY A 94 5.53 9.24 -3.86
C GLY A 94 6.30 9.41 -2.54
N VAL A 95 6.49 10.64 -2.04
CA VAL A 95 7.09 10.89 -0.73
C VAL A 95 6.09 10.52 0.37
N SER A 96 6.51 9.69 1.33
CA SER A 96 5.63 9.28 2.44
C SER A 96 5.19 10.48 3.28
N PRO A 97 3.87 10.69 3.46
CA PRO A 97 3.36 11.73 4.35
C PRO A 97 3.82 11.53 5.80
N GLN A 98 4.10 12.64 6.49
CA GLN A 98 4.53 12.63 7.90
C GLN A 98 3.35 12.76 8.88
N SER A 99 2.16 13.10 8.38
CA SER A 99 0.91 13.20 9.12
C SER A 99 -0.16 12.29 8.50
N ASP A 100 -1.13 11.90 9.32
CA ASP A 100 -2.33 11.17 8.89
C ASP A 100 -3.47 12.09 8.45
N ASP A 101 -3.21 13.40 8.40
CA ASP A 101 -4.21 14.38 7.99
C ASP A 101 -4.73 14.09 6.57
N ALA A 102 -6.05 14.04 6.45
CA ALA A 102 -6.70 13.84 5.17
C ALA A 102 -6.56 15.11 4.30
N MET A 103 -6.30 14.92 3.01
CA MET A 103 -6.13 16.03 2.07
C MET A 103 -7.37 16.19 1.19
N THR A 104 -8.04 17.34 1.27
CA THR A 104 -9.21 17.62 0.42
C THR A 104 -8.82 17.87 -1.03
N LEU A 105 -9.36 17.06 -1.93
CA LEU A 105 -9.17 17.20 -3.38
C LEU A 105 -10.37 17.84 -4.07
N VAL A 106 -11.58 17.56 -3.57
CA VAL A 106 -12.81 18.08 -4.15
C VAL A 106 -13.65 18.72 -3.07
N LYS A 107 -14.18 19.90 -3.36
CA LYS A 107 -15.18 20.60 -2.54
C LYS A 107 -16.37 20.94 -3.41
N THR A 108 -17.58 20.72 -2.90
CA THR A 108 -18.81 21.12 -3.57
C THR A 108 -19.71 21.88 -2.59
N GLY A 109 -20.54 22.79 -3.10
CA GLY A 109 -21.56 23.51 -2.32
C GLY A 109 -22.79 22.65 -2.01
N GLY A 110 -22.87 21.45 -2.59
CA GLY A 110 -23.96 20.48 -2.42
C GLY A 110 -24.33 19.80 -3.74
N GLY A 111 -25.51 19.19 -3.77
CA GLY A 111 -26.04 18.47 -4.92
C GLY A 111 -25.86 16.96 -4.83
N ASP A 112 -26.40 16.25 -5.83
CA ASP A 112 -26.41 14.79 -5.91
C ASP A 112 -25.27 14.30 -6.80
N THR A 113 -24.06 14.29 -6.25
CA THR A 113 -22.83 13.91 -6.96
C THR A 113 -22.06 12.83 -6.22
N SER A 114 -21.34 12.01 -7.00
CA SER A 114 -20.39 11.04 -6.48
C SER A 114 -19.01 11.23 -7.13
N PHE A 115 -17.98 11.25 -6.30
CA PHE A 115 -16.58 11.17 -6.72
C PHE A 115 -15.97 9.88 -6.19
N THR A 116 -15.34 9.12 -7.08
CA THR A 116 -14.62 7.89 -6.75
C THR A 116 -13.19 7.98 -7.24
N LEU A 117 -12.26 7.26 -6.58
CA LEU A 117 -10.89 7.20 -7.09
C LEU A 117 -10.84 6.31 -8.34
N GLY A 118 -10.32 6.85 -9.43
CA GLY A 118 -10.20 6.16 -10.72
C GLY A 118 -8.94 5.30 -10.86
N ASN A 119 -7.96 5.48 -9.96
CA ASN A 119 -6.73 4.69 -9.92
C ASN A 119 -7.03 3.19 -9.79
N THR A 120 -6.15 2.35 -10.33
CA THR A 120 -6.28 0.89 -10.28
C THR A 120 -6.49 0.40 -8.85
N GLY A 121 -7.52 -0.41 -8.63
CA GLY A 121 -7.87 -0.92 -7.30
C GLY A 121 -8.60 0.07 -6.39
N GLY A 122 -8.85 1.31 -6.84
CA GLY A 122 -9.57 2.32 -6.04
C GLY A 122 -8.72 2.97 -4.95
N PHE A 123 -7.40 2.80 -4.99
CA PHE A 123 -6.44 3.44 -4.09
C PHE A 123 -5.27 4.06 -4.87
N VAL A 124 -4.48 4.90 -4.21
CA VAL A 124 -3.23 5.46 -4.70
C VAL A 124 -2.10 5.19 -3.71
N ASP A 125 -0.94 4.81 -4.23
CA ASP A 125 0.25 4.51 -3.44
C ASP A 125 1.00 5.79 -3.09
N LEU A 126 0.97 6.20 -1.82
CA LEU A 126 1.64 7.40 -1.34
C LEU A 126 2.77 7.03 -0.39
N GLY A 127 3.89 6.62 -0.98
CA GLY A 127 5.06 6.16 -0.25
C GLY A 127 4.76 4.86 0.51
N THR A 128 4.69 4.93 1.84
CA THR A 128 4.53 3.77 2.72
C THR A 128 3.11 3.19 2.69
N TYR A 129 2.08 4.03 2.54
CA TYR A 129 0.69 3.63 2.72
C TYR A 129 -0.16 3.87 1.47
N GLU A 130 -1.22 3.07 1.36
CA GLU A 130 -2.29 3.24 0.38
C GLU A 130 -3.28 4.30 0.87
N TYR A 131 -3.78 5.12 -0.06
CA TYR A 131 -4.78 6.14 0.21
C TYR A 131 -6.01 5.96 -0.67
N VAL A 132 -7.19 6.24 -0.11
CA VAL A 132 -8.49 6.15 -0.76
C VAL A 132 -9.18 7.52 -0.74
N LEU A 133 -10.09 7.74 -1.69
CA LEU A 133 -10.93 8.93 -1.71
C LEU A 133 -12.21 8.67 -0.92
N LYS A 134 -12.47 9.46 0.12
CA LYS A 134 -13.69 9.38 0.95
C LYS A 134 -14.42 10.70 1.02
N SER A 135 -15.74 10.65 0.97
CA SER A 135 -16.56 11.82 1.32
C SER A 135 -16.55 12.02 2.83
N ASP A 136 -16.49 13.27 3.28
CA ASP A 136 -16.62 13.62 4.70
C ASP A 136 -18.08 13.83 5.14
N GLY A 137 -19.06 13.60 4.26
CA GLY A 137 -20.47 13.86 4.52
C GLY A 137 -20.87 15.34 4.44
N ASN A 138 -19.91 16.25 4.29
CA ASN A 138 -20.10 17.69 4.22
C ASN A 138 -19.69 18.23 2.84
N SER A 139 -19.98 17.45 1.79
CA SER A 139 -19.74 17.82 0.40
C SER A 139 -18.26 18.02 0.03
N ASN A 140 -17.32 17.45 0.80
CA ASN A 140 -15.91 17.37 0.44
C ASN A 140 -15.49 15.91 0.22
N TRP A 141 -14.50 15.72 -0.65
CA TRP A 141 -13.83 14.44 -0.85
C TRP A 141 -12.35 14.57 -0.51
N ASN A 142 -11.96 13.77 0.47
CA ASN A 142 -10.64 13.79 1.06
C ASN A 142 -9.89 12.51 0.72
N LEU A 143 -8.62 12.66 0.38
CA LEU A 143 -7.68 11.57 0.24
C LEU A 143 -7.17 11.20 1.65
N THR A 144 -7.36 9.94 2.06
CA THR A 144 -7.05 9.46 3.41
C THR A 144 -6.47 8.05 3.39
N ASN A 145 -5.62 7.73 4.38
CA ASN A 145 -5.06 6.40 4.59
C ASN A 145 -5.96 5.48 5.45
N ASP A 146 -7.16 5.92 5.84
CA ASP A 146 -8.16 5.04 6.42
C ASP A 146 -8.83 4.23 5.31
N VAL A 147 -8.32 3.03 5.05
CA VAL A 147 -8.79 2.17 3.95
C VAL A 147 -10.02 1.34 4.31
N LYS A 148 -10.62 1.52 5.50
CA LYS A 148 -11.86 0.81 5.83
C LYS A 148 -12.90 1.04 4.74
N PRO A 149 -13.62 0.00 4.28
CA PRO A 149 -14.77 0.18 3.40
C PRO A 149 -15.67 1.27 3.99
N ASN A 150 -16.09 2.22 3.15
CA ASN A 150 -17.09 3.19 3.58
C ASN A 150 -18.28 2.38 4.14
N PRO A 151 -18.76 2.65 5.37
CA PRO A 151 -20.05 2.10 5.77
C PRO A 151 -21.04 2.53 4.70
N ASP A 152 -21.65 1.55 4.05
CA ASP A 152 -22.70 1.75 3.06
C ASP A 152 -23.69 2.80 3.61
N PRO A 153 -24.04 3.87 2.86
CA PRO A 153 -25.02 4.85 3.32
C PRO A 153 -26.37 4.17 3.54
N ASN A 154 -26.57 3.69 4.77
CA ASN A 154 -27.81 3.28 5.42
C ASN A 154 -28.72 2.33 4.59
N PRO A 155 -28.82 1.03 4.95
CA PRO A 155 -29.92 0.20 4.49
C PRO A 155 -31.23 0.85 4.92
N ASN A 156 -32.00 1.30 3.94
CA ASN A 156 -33.37 1.83 4.05
C ASN A 156 -34.10 1.32 5.32
N PRO A 157 -34.54 2.21 6.25
CA PRO A 157 -35.27 1.79 7.43
C PRO A 157 -36.50 0.98 7.02
N LYS A 158 -36.52 -0.31 7.37
CA LYS A 158 -37.73 -1.10 7.28
C LYS A 158 -38.80 -0.42 8.15
N PRO A 159 -40.05 -0.23 7.67
CA PRO A 159 -41.10 0.37 8.48
C PRO A 159 -41.26 -0.39 9.80
N ASP A 160 -41.17 0.35 10.90
CA ASP A 160 -41.31 -0.17 12.25
C ASP A 160 -42.72 -0.77 12.43
N PRO A 161 -42.85 -2.01 12.93
CA PRO A 161 -44.14 -2.51 13.41
C PRO A 161 -44.63 -1.62 14.56
N LYS A 162 -45.90 -1.21 14.50
CA LYS A 162 -46.57 -0.39 15.53
C LYS A 162 -46.29 -0.94 16.94
N PRO A 163 -45.84 -0.12 17.91
CA PRO A 163 -45.54 -0.59 19.26
C PRO A 163 -46.79 -1.05 20.01
N ASP A 164 -46.74 -2.25 20.59
CA ASP A 164 -47.60 -2.61 21.71
C ASP A 164 -47.12 -1.90 22.99
N PRO A 165 -48.02 -1.47 23.91
CA PRO A 165 -47.61 -0.82 25.16
C PRO A 165 -46.91 -1.83 26.08
N LYS A 166 -45.58 -1.73 26.22
CA LYS A 166 -44.83 -2.42 27.26
C LYS A 166 -44.63 -1.50 28.48
N PRO A 167 -44.74 -2.00 29.72
CA PRO A 167 -44.50 -1.22 30.94
C PRO A 167 -43.12 -0.56 31.00
N ASP A 168 -43.04 0.59 31.68
CA ASP A 168 -41.86 1.46 31.81
C ASP A 168 -40.55 0.69 32.06
N PRO A 169 -39.54 0.80 31.17
CA PRO A 169 -38.20 0.31 31.42
C PRO A 169 -37.49 1.18 32.47
N LYS A 170 -36.88 0.51 33.46
CA LYS A 170 -35.91 1.09 34.37
C LYS A 170 -34.77 1.78 33.57
N PRO A 171 -34.19 2.90 34.03
CA PRO A 171 -33.09 3.57 33.32
C PRO A 171 -31.94 2.59 33.08
N ASP A 172 -31.64 2.36 31.81
CA ASP A 172 -30.50 1.55 31.37
C ASP A 172 -29.21 2.30 31.72
N PRO A 173 -28.21 1.68 32.36
CA PRO A 173 -26.89 2.28 32.50
C PRO A 173 -26.36 2.74 31.14
N THR A 174 -25.92 4.00 31.08
CA THR A 174 -25.25 4.60 29.91
C THR A 174 -24.18 3.66 29.37
N PRO A 175 -24.28 3.21 28.10
CA PRO A 175 -23.24 2.41 27.47
C PRO A 175 -21.90 3.14 27.55
N ALA A 176 -20.85 2.42 27.93
CA ALA A 176 -19.49 2.95 27.87
C ALA A 176 -19.20 3.45 26.44
N PRO A 177 -18.44 4.54 26.27
CA PRO A 177 -18.09 5.03 24.96
C PRO A 177 -17.40 3.92 24.17
N THR A 178 -17.99 3.56 23.03
CA THR A 178 -17.39 2.65 22.07
C THR A 178 -16.00 3.19 21.69
N PRO A 179 -14.93 2.38 21.75
CA PRO A 179 -13.62 2.83 21.29
C PRO A 179 -13.73 3.30 19.84
N THR A 180 -13.22 4.50 19.56
CA THR A 180 -13.15 5.05 18.21
C THR A 180 -12.40 4.06 17.32
N PRO A 181 -12.96 3.62 16.18
CA PRO A 181 -12.26 2.68 15.30
C PRO A 181 -10.96 3.30 14.82
N VAL A 182 -9.82 2.76 15.26
CA VAL A 182 -8.49 3.17 14.80
C VAL A 182 -8.44 3.02 13.28
N PRO A 183 -8.08 4.06 12.50
CA PRO A 183 -7.90 3.95 11.05
C PRO A 183 -7.10 2.71 10.69
N GLU A 184 -7.65 1.85 9.83
CA GLU A 184 -6.88 0.70 9.34
C GLU A 184 -6.03 1.21 8.19
N LYS A 185 -4.71 1.26 8.40
CA LYS A 185 -3.77 1.62 7.34
C LYS A 185 -3.33 0.36 6.62
N ARG A 186 -3.17 0.47 5.30
CA ARG A 186 -2.57 -0.59 4.49
C ARG A 186 -1.28 -0.07 3.88
N ILE A 187 -0.22 -0.88 3.97
CA ILE A 187 1.04 -0.58 3.30
C ILE A 187 0.90 -0.74 1.78
N THR A 188 1.70 -0.01 1.01
CA THR A 188 1.76 -0.15 -0.45
C THR A 188 2.39 -1.49 -0.86
N PRO A 189 2.08 -2.01 -2.07
CA PRO A 189 2.74 -3.21 -2.60
C PRO A 189 4.26 -3.12 -2.61
N SER A 190 4.81 -1.93 -2.92
CA SER A 190 6.25 -1.66 -2.92
C SER A 190 6.85 -1.77 -1.51
N THR A 191 6.20 -1.21 -0.49
CA THR A 191 6.63 -1.37 0.91
C THR A 191 6.55 -2.83 1.35
N ALA A 192 5.48 -3.54 1.01
CA ALA A 192 5.34 -4.96 1.31
C ALA A 192 6.46 -5.80 0.68
N ALA A 193 6.80 -5.56 -0.59
CA ALA A 193 7.89 -6.25 -1.28
C ALA A 193 9.23 -6.08 -0.56
N VAL A 194 9.56 -4.87 -0.12
CA VAL A 194 10.82 -4.60 0.62
C VAL A 194 10.83 -5.32 1.96
N LEU A 195 9.73 -5.28 2.71
CA LEU A 195 9.60 -6.00 3.99
C LEU A 195 9.72 -7.52 3.81
N ASN A 196 9.06 -8.06 2.79
CA ASN A 196 9.13 -9.49 2.45
C ASN A 196 10.56 -9.91 2.12
N MET A 197 11.27 -9.14 1.28
CA MET A 197 12.67 -9.40 0.96
C MET A 197 13.56 -9.38 2.21
N ALA A 198 13.39 -8.40 3.09
CA ALA A 198 14.13 -8.34 4.35
C ALA A 198 13.86 -9.56 5.25
N ALA A 199 12.60 -10.01 5.33
CA ALA A 199 12.20 -11.18 6.11
C ALA A 199 12.69 -12.51 5.52
N THR A 200 13.05 -12.56 4.23
CA THR A 200 13.58 -13.79 3.60
C THR A 200 15.01 -14.11 4.01
N LEU A 201 15.82 -13.10 4.31
CA LEU A 201 17.24 -13.27 4.67
C LEU A 201 17.47 -14.22 5.87
N PRO A 202 16.80 -14.06 7.02
CA PRO A 202 16.98 -14.99 8.14
C PRO A 202 16.52 -16.42 7.81
N LEU A 203 15.53 -16.61 6.93
CA LEU A 203 15.07 -17.92 6.50
C LEU A 203 16.12 -18.63 5.64
N VAL A 204 16.78 -17.90 4.73
CA VAL A 204 17.91 -18.42 3.95
C VAL A 204 19.07 -18.81 4.87
N PHE A 205 19.42 -17.92 5.79
CA PHE A 205 20.51 -18.18 6.74
C PHE A 205 20.24 -19.39 7.65
N ASP A 206 19.02 -19.56 8.15
CA ASP A 206 18.70 -20.73 8.98
C ASP A 206 18.76 -22.04 8.18
N ALA A 207 18.26 -22.06 6.94
CA ALA A 207 18.38 -23.23 6.06
C ALA A 207 19.84 -23.58 5.76
N GLU A 208 20.69 -22.59 5.48
CA GLU A 208 22.12 -22.77 5.30
C GLU A 208 22.79 -23.30 6.58
N LEU A 209 22.46 -22.77 7.76
CA LEU A 209 22.98 -23.28 9.03
C LEU A 209 22.50 -24.69 9.36
N ASN A 210 21.26 -25.05 9.00
CA ASN A 210 20.75 -26.40 9.24
C ASN A 210 21.57 -27.46 8.50
N SER A 211 22.10 -27.13 7.32
CA SER A 211 23.03 -27.99 6.59
C SER A 211 24.30 -28.33 7.39
N ILE A 212 24.85 -27.33 8.10
CA ILE A 212 26.04 -27.46 8.95
C ILE A 212 25.70 -28.19 10.25
N ARG A 213 24.57 -27.86 10.87
CA ARG A 213 24.09 -28.51 12.09
C ARG A 213 23.88 -30.01 11.86
N GLU A 214 23.31 -30.39 10.72
CA GLU A 214 23.14 -31.79 10.32
C GLU A 214 24.49 -32.51 10.20
N ARG A 215 25.47 -31.91 9.50
CA ARG A 215 26.83 -32.47 9.42
C ARG A 215 27.47 -32.65 10.79
N LEU A 216 27.42 -31.63 11.65
CA LEU A 216 27.97 -31.69 13.01
C LEU A 216 27.29 -32.76 13.87
N ASN A 217 25.98 -32.98 13.69
CA ASN A 217 25.25 -34.03 14.40
C ASN A 217 25.69 -35.43 13.93
N ILE A 218 25.88 -35.65 12.63
CA ILE A 218 26.40 -36.91 12.09
C ILE A 218 27.81 -37.21 12.62
N MET A 219 28.67 -36.19 12.72
CA MET A 219 30.04 -36.34 13.23
C MET A 219 30.10 -36.72 14.72
N LYS A 220 29.11 -36.30 15.52
CA LYS A 220 28.97 -36.73 16.91
C LYS A 220 28.49 -38.18 17.04
N ALA A 221 27.62 -38.62 16.13
CA ALA A 221 26.89 -39.88 16.28
C ALA A 221 27.70 -41.13 15.91
N SER A 222 28.63 -41.06 14.96
CA SER A 222 29.41 -42.23 14.57
C SER A 222 30.82 -41.88 14.06
N PRO A 223 31.83 -42.74 14.32
CA PRO A 223 33.19 -42.57 13.81
C PRO A 223 33.23 -42.90 12.32
N HIS A 224 33.40 -41.88 11.48
CA HIS A 224 33.62 -42.05 10.03
C HIS A 224 34.82 -41.20 9.61
N ASN A 225 35.74 -41.76 8.81
CA ASN A 225 36.89 -41.04 8.23
C ASN A 225 36.54 -40.27 6.94
N ASN A 226 35.29 -39.82 6.81
CA ASN A 226 34.81 -39.19 5.59
C ASN A 226 35.10 -37.68 5.63
N ASN A 227 36.19 -37.30 4.97
CA ASN A 227 36.70 -35.92 4.95
C ASN A 227 36.03 -35.01 3.93
N VAL A 228 35.02 -35.50 3.21
CA VAL A 228 34.24 -34.74 2.21
C VAL A 228 32.77 -35.04 2.41
N TRP A 229 31.94 -34.01 2.40
CA TRP A 229 30.49 -34.13 2.53
C TRP A 229 29.78 -33.12 1.62
N GLY A 230 28.53 -33.44 1.32
CA GLY A 230 27.64 -32.56 0.58
C GLY A 230 26.20 -32.81 1.00
N THR A 231 25.42 -31.74 1.06
CA THR A 231 23.98 -31.79 1.34
C THR A 231 23.23 -30.83 0.44
N THR A 232 22.00 -31.19 0.13
CA THR A 232 21.07 -30.37 -0.64
C THR A 232 19.81 -30.20 0.17
N TYR A 233 19.24 -29.00 0.16
CA TYR A 233 17.99 -28.71 0.85
C TYR A 233 17.01 -28.01 -0.08
N ASN A 234 15.73 -28.29 0.16
CA ASN A 234 14.61 -27.64 -0.50
C ASN A 234 13.54 -27.34 0.55
N THR A 235 13.28 -26.07 0.78
CA THR A 235 12.37 -25.60 1.83
C THR A 235 11.33 -24.68 1.23
N ARG A 236 10.08 -24.85 1.63
CA ARG A 236 8.99 -23.93 1.30
C ARG A 236 8.51 -23.23 2.56
N ASN A 237 8.51 -21.90 2.55
CA ASN A 237 8.00 -21.08 3.64
C ASN A 237 6.77 -20.31 3.15
N ASN A 238 5.74 -20.22 4.00
CA ASN A 238 4.59 -19.36 3.79
C ASN A 238 4.47 -18.43 5.01
N VAL A 239 4.57 -17.13 4.79
CA VAL A 239 4.58 -16.12 5.85
C VAL A 239 3.41 -15.18 5.64
N THR A 240 2.59 -15.02 6.67
CA THR A 240 1.44 -14.11 6.67
C THR A 240 1.63 -13.02 7.71
N THR A 241 1.17 -11.80 7.43
CA THR A 241 1.23 -10.69 8.39
C THR A 241 -0.05 -9.87 8.37
N ASP A 242 -0.46 -9.34 9.53
CA ASP A 242 -1.66 -8.52 9.67
C ASP A 242 -1.58 -7.20 8.89
N ALA A 243 -0.35 -6.70 8.67
CA ALA A 243 -0.09 -5.50 7.86
C ALA A 243 -0.18 -5.77 6.33
N GLY A 244 -0.36 -7.03 5.92
CA GLY A 244 -0.48 -7.42 4.51
C GLY A 244 0.85 -7.61 3.77
N ALA A 245 1.99 -7.65 4.47
CA ALA A 245 3.28 -8.06 3.92
C ALA A 245 3.46 -9.58 4.04
N GLY A 246 2.61 -10.36 3.38
CA GLY A 246 2.75 -11.82 3.31
C GLY A 246 3.55 -12.24 2.06
N PHE A 247 4.19 -13.41 2.13
CA PHE A 247 4.92 -14.01 1.00
C PHE A 247 5.04 -15.52 1.09
N GLU A 248 5.16 -16.15 -0.08
CA GLU A 248 5.57 -17.53 -0.25
C GLU A 248 7.00 -17.60 -0.78
N GLN A 249 7.82 -18.48 -0.20
CA GLN A 249 9.21 -18.67 -0.56
C GLN A 249 9.47 -20.13 -0.91
N THR A 250 10.17 -20.39 -2.02
CA THR A 250 10.79 -21.69 -2.31
C THR A 250 12.30 -21.49 -2.36
N LEU A 251 13.01 -22.08 -1.40
CA LEU A 251 14.45 -22.03 -1.26
C LEU A 251 15.06 -23.38 -1.63
N THR A 252 16.02 -23.37 -2.54
CA THR A 252 16.80 -24.55 -2.89
C THR A 252 18.28 -24.22 -2.80
N GLY A 253 19.06 -25.10 -2.19
CA GLY A 253 20.49 -24.88 -2.08
C GLY A 253 21.28 -26.16 -1.90
N MET A 254 22.58 -25.99 -2.00
CA MET A 254 23.55 -27.04 -1.75
C MET A 254 24.71 -26.49 -0.94
N THR A 255 25.22 -27.30 -0.03
CA THR A 255 26.45 -27.04 0.73
C THR A 255 27.39 -28.21 0.54
N VAL A 256 28.65 -27.93 0.25
CA VAL A 256 29.73 -28.91 0.18
C VAL A 256 30.83 -28.51 1.15
N GLY A 257 31.50 -29.49 1.74
CA GLY A 257 32.55 -29.21 2.68
C GLY A 257 33.53 -30.34 2.86
N ILE A 258 34.61 -29.98 3.54
CA ILE A 258 35.65 -30.89 3.98
C ILE A 258 35.84 -30.71 5.47
N ASP A 259 36.02 -31.79 6.21
CA ASP A 259 36.33 -31.71 7.64
C ASP A 259 37.19 -32.89 8.08
N SER A 260 37.88 -32.69 9.19
CA SER A 260 38.72 -33.69 9.84
C SER A 260 38.38 -33.76 11.32
N ARG A 261 38.31 -34.99 11.81
CA ARG A 261 38.12 -35.30 13.22
C ARG A 261 39.47 -35.59 13.85
N ASN A 262 39.77 -34.89 14.94
CA ASN A 262 40.95 -35.10 15.75
C ASN A 262 40.53 -35.48 17.17
N ASP A 263 40.94 -36.65 17.62
CA ASP A 263 40.75 -37.06 19.01
C ASP A 263 41.73 -36.26 19.90
N ILE A 264 41.21 -35.60 20.93
CA ILE A 264 41.99 -34.85 21.93
C ILE A 264 41.84 -35.54 23.30
N PRO A 265 42.77 -35.35 24.25
CA PRO A 265 42.81 -36.11 25.51
C PRO A 265 41.50 -36.14 26.32
N GLU A 266 40.63 -35.15 26.16
CA GLU A 266 39.34 -35.03 26.85
C GLU A 266 38.13 -34.90 25.91
N GLY A 267 38.26 -35.22 24.62
CA GLY A 267 37.13 -35.09 23.69
C GLY A 267 37.44 -35.27 22.22
N ILE A 268 36.54 -34.77 21.37
CA ILE A 268 36.65 -34.83 19.91
C ILE A 268 36.60 -33.41 19.38
N ALA A 269 37.64 -32.99 18.66
CA ALA A 269 37.67 -31.75 17.92
C ALA A 269 37.38 -32.02 16.43
N THR A 270 36.49 -31.24 15.82
CA THR A 270 36.23 -31.28 14.36
C THR A 270 36.61 -29.93 13.77
N LEU A 271 37.46 -29.94 12.74
CA LEU A 271 37.86 -28.74 12.00
C LEU A 271 37.57 -28.98 10.53
N GLY A 272 36.95 -28.02 9.86
CA GLY A 272 36.61 -28.13 8.45
C GLY A 272 36.40 -26.78 7.80
N ALA A 273 36.15 -26.83 6.50
CA ALA A 273 35.76 -25.70 5.69
C ALA A 273 34.57 -26.11 4.81
N PHE A 274 33.69 -25.17 4.50
CA PHE A 274 32.56 -25.40 3.61
C PHE A 274 32.32 -24.22 2.68
N MET A 275 31.64 -24.51 1.58
CA MET A 275 31.07 -23.53 0.68
C MET A 275 29.68 -23.97 0.26
N GLY A 276 28.80 -23.01 0.05
CA GLY A 276 27.43 -23.28 -0.35
C GLY A 276 26.88 -22.23 -1.31
N TYR A 277 25.88 -22.64 -2.07
CA TYR A 277 25.07 -21.75 -2.88
C TYR A 277 23.60 -22.08 -2.67
N SER A 278 22.79 -21.03 -2.52
CA SER A 278 21.35 -21.16 -2.40
C SER A 278 20.62 -20.12 -3.24
N HIS A 279 19.47 -20.51 -3.77
CA HIS A 279 18.60 -19.66 -4.55
C HIS A 279 17.17 -19.76 -4.02
N SER A 280 16.55 -18.60 -3.84
CA SER A 280 15.21 -18.45 -3.32
C SER A 280 14.35 -17.71 -4.33
N HIS A 281 13.19 -18.28 -4.67
CA HIS A 281 12.12 -17.59 -5.40
C HIS A 281 11.01 -17.20 -4.42
N ILE A 282 10.52 -15.97 -4.52
CA ILE A 282 9.60 -15.36 -3.55
C ILE A 282 8.42 -14.76 -4.29
N GLY A 283 7.19 -15.21 -3.99
CA GLY A 283 5.96 -14.59 -4.46
C GLY A 283 5.37 -13.71 -3.37
N PHE A 284 5.05 -12.45 -3.68
CA PHE A 284 4.45 -11.53 -2.72
C PHE A 284 2.93 -11.53 -2.82
N ASP A 285 2.23 -11.59 -1.68
CA ASP A 285 0.76 -11.64 -1.64
C ASP A 285 0.11 -10.39 -2.25
N ARG A 286 0.81 -9.25 -2.20
CA ARG A 286 0.38 -7.97 -2.77
C ARG A 286 0.77 -7.79 -4.24
N GLY A 287 1.23 -8.86 -4.90
CA GLY A 287 1.66 -8.85 -6.28
C GLY A 287 3.16 -8.63 -6.45
N GLY A 288 3.70 -9.17 -7.53
CA GLY A 288 5.14 -9.17 -7.82
C GLY A 288 5.85 -10.42 -7.30
N HIS A 289 7.11 -10.55 -7.71
CA HIS A 289 7.99 -11.64 -7.29
C HIS A 289 9.40 -11.09 -7.04
N GLY A 290 10.14 -11.78 -6.19
CA GLY A 290 11.53 -11.49 -5.88
C GLY A 290 12.37 -12.76 -5.91
N SER A 291 13.69 -12.57 -5.91
CA SER A 291 14.63 -13.68 -5.76
C SER A 291 15.82 -13.27 -4.92
N VAL A 292 16.32 -14.20 -4.11
CA VAL A 292 17.55 -14.03 -3.32
C VAL A 292 18.51 -15.14 -3.72
N GLY A 293 19.73 -14.77 -4.12
CA GLY A 293 20.86 -15.69 -4.25
C GLY A 293 21.80 -15.47 -3.07
N SER A 294 22.26 -16.56 -2.45
CA SER A 294 23.21 -16.52 -1.34
C SER A 294 24.39 -17.43 -1.62
N TYR A 295 25.58 -16.96 -1.23
CA TYR A 295 26.82 -17.71 -1.26
C TYR A 295 27.35 -17.75 0.18
N SER A 296 27.63 -18.95 0.67
CA SER A 296 28.18 -19.14 2.00
C SER A 296 29.58 -19.73 1.93
N LEU A 297 30.44 -19.33 2.87
CA LEU A 297 31.77 -19.87 3.08
C LEU A 297 32.09 -19.84 4.58
N GLY A 298 32.81 -20.83 5.08
CA GLY A 298 33.21 -20.90 6.49
C GLY A 298 34.16 -22.03 6.79
#